data_AF-A0A815WVH0-F1
#
_entry.id   AF-A0A815WVH0-F1
#
_cell.length_a   1.000
_cell.length_b   1.000
_cell.length_c   1.000
_cell.angle_alpha   90.00
_cell.angle_beta   90.00
_cell.angle_gamma   90.00
#
_symmetry.space_group_name_H-M   'P 1'
#
loop_
_entity.id
_entity.type
_entity.pdbx_description
1 polymer ?
#
loop_
_entity_poly.entity_id
_entity_poly.type
_entity_poly.pdbx_seq_one_letter_code
_entity_poly.pdbx_strand_id
1 'polypeptide(L)'
;TFDQFGIDSSTVSVLKYAPYYLCLTYICCRLTYLLISNIYHSFICCNNENSVKKPLKHIYHEPTFTSNKNQSIEYYYVHDLFQKLDYNKKSSLIQSLLNKIYQPKKYFHYSKQILNMYMIAFMLIYYLTFNMLENGFNLIEKIYNFTLLPLLIVYDELDLPEPKLINLKYEMIFTCLLTSIIYFGQLFFGMKHYQKHMLNAYKGIFIDIPARSAFKTARLMSKNIHYPGYCIAYLIFGYIIIGNLVFFILIALRILFKHVFLIEEIAKVLIPILVIYLMKFIIQWFLS
;
A
#
# COMPACT_ATOMS: atom_id res chain seq x y z
N THR A 1 9.12 22.82 -11.79
CA THR A 1 8.85 22.61 -10.33
C THR A 1 10.05 22.00 -9.63
N PHE A 2 10.67 20.96 -10.20
CA PHE A 2 11.97 20.46 -9.74
C PHE A 2 13.15 21.41 -10.01
N ASP A 3 13.02 22.30 -11.01
CA ASP A 3 13.98 23.37 -11.27
C ASP A 3 14.07 24.35 -10.08
N GLN A 4 12.98 24.52 -9.32
CA GLN A 4 12.98 25.31 -8.08
C GLN A 4 13.73 24.61 -6.92
N PHE A 5 14.17 23.37 -7.10
CA PHE A 5 15.05 22.65 -6.20
C PHE A 5 16.47 22.50 -6.76
N GLY A 6 16.76 23.08 -7.94
CA GLY A 6 18.04 22.90 -8.63
C GLY A 6 18.28 21.47 -9.10
N ILE A 7 17.21 20.68 -9.31
CA ILE A 7 17.32 19.32 -9.81
C ILE A 7 17.13 19.33 -11.32
N ASP A 8 18.11 18.85 -12.07
CA ASP A 8 18.09 18.79 -13.53
C ASP A 8 16.86 18.02 -14.03
N SER A 9 16.12 18.61 -14.98
CA SER A 9 14.92 18.01 -15.58
C SER A 9 15.16 16.62 -16.17
N SER A 10 16.37 16.36 -16.67
CA SER A 10 16.82 15.05 -17.14
C SER A 10 16.80 14.01 -16.01
N THR A 11 17.32 14.32 -14.84
CA THR A 11 17.33 13.41 -13.68
C THR A 11 15.94 13.09 -13.16
N VAL A 12 15.02 14.07 -13.18
CA VAL A 12 13.62 13.88 -12.79
C VAL A 12 12.92 12.91 -13.75
N SER A 13 13.15 13.06 -15.06
CA SER A 13 12.57 12.16 -16.06
C SER A 13 13.04 10.72 -15.85
N VAL A 14 14.31 10.50 -15.53
CA VAL A 14 14.87 9.17 -15.25
C VAL A 14 14.27 8.59 -13.96
N LEU A 15 14.17 9.39 -12.89
CA LEU A 15 13.60 8.97 -11.62
C LEU A 15 12.11 8.61 -11.74
N LYS A 16 11.33 9.39 -12.50
CA LYS A 16 9.90 9.13 -12.73
C LYS A 16 9.66 7.74 -13.35
N TYR A 17 10.53 7.31 -14.25
CA TYR A 17 10.45 6.02 -14.92
C TYR A 17 11.33 4.93 -14.29
N ALA A 18 11.95 5.18 -13.13
CA ALA A 18 12.83 4.21 -12.47
C ALA A 18 12.17 2.83 -12.24
N PRO A 19 10.91 2.71 -11.77
CA PRO A 19 10.29 1.39 -11.59
C PRO A 19 10.14 0.62 -12.89
N TYR A 20 9.89 1.31 -14.00
CA TYR A 20 9.80 0.70 -15.33
C TYR A 20 11.16 0.15 -15.78
N TYR A 21 12.21 0.97 -15.68
CA TYR A 21 13.57 0.53 -16.02
C TYR A 21 14.04 -0.63 -15.15
N LEU A 22 13.80 -0.58 -13.83
CA LEU A 22 14.15 -1.65 -12.91
C LEU A 22 13.41 -2.96 -13.24
N CYS A 23 12.12 -2.89 -13.58
CA CYS A 23 11.35 -4.05 -14.04
C CYS A 23 11.95 -4.63 -15.33
N LEU A 24 12.28 -3.79 -16.30
CA LEU A 24 12.85 -4.21 -17.58
C LEU A 24 14.23 -4.86 -17.38
N THR A 25 15.10 -4.24 -16.58
CA THR A 25 16.40 -4.81 -16.21
C THR A 25 16.23 -6.18 -15.53
N TYR A 26 15.29 -6.31 -14.60
CA TYR A 26 15.00 -7.59 -13.95
C TYR A 26 14.55 -8.66 -14.97
N ILE A 27 13.67 -8.31 -15.90
CA ILE A 27 13.21 -9.22 -16.97
C ILE A 27 14.39 -9.66 -17.83
N CYS A 28 15.23 -8.71 -18.28
CA CYS A 28 16.42 -9.02 -19.08
C CYS A 28 17.37 -9.95 -18.32
N CYS A 29 17.73 -9.63 -17.08
CA CYS A 29 18.60 -10.47 -16.24
C CYS A 29 18.00 -11.84 -15.97
N ARG A 30 16.70 -11.93 -15.74
CA ARG A 30 16.03 -13.22 -15.49
C ARG A 30 15.97 -14.08 -16.74
N LEU A 31 15.72 -13.47 -17.89
CA LEU A 31 15.67 -14.15 -19.17
C LEU A 31 17.05 -14.67 -19.58
N THR A 32 18.11 -13.87 -19.42
CA THR A 32 19.48 -14.32 -19.67
C THR A 32 19.87 -15.47 -18.73
N TYR A 33 19.55 -15.36 -17.43
CA TYR A 33 19.78 -16.45 -16.48
C TYR A 33 19.06 -17.75 -16.87
N LEU A 34 17.79 -17.67 -17.27
CA LEU A 34 17.02 -18.84 -17.69
C LEU A 34 17.57 -19.46 -18.99
N LEU A 35 18.00 -18.64 -19.94
CA LEU A 35 18.66 -19.12 -21.16
C LEU A 35 19.96 -19.85 -20.84
N ILE A 36 20.83 -19.27 -20.01
CA ILE A 36 22.08 -19.90 -19.58
C ILE A 36 21.81 -21.21 -18.83
N SER A 37 20.84 -21.20 -17.91
CA SER A 37 20.44 -22.40 -17.16
C SER A 37 19.89 -23.50 -18.07
N ASN A 38 19.10 -23.15 -19.08
CA ASN A 38 18.55 -24.11 -20.03
C ASN A 38 19.65 -24.69 -20.92
N ILE A 39 20.60 -23.87 -21.37
CA ILE A 39 21.78 -24.32 -22.12
C ILE A 39 22.60 -25.29 -21.26
N TYR A 40 22.90 -24.91 -20.02
CA TYR A 40 23.66 -25.76 -19.08
C TYR A 40 22.97 -27.10 -18.79
N HIS A 41 21.65 -27.07 -18.55
CA HIS A 41 20.89 -28.30 -18.32
C HIS A 41 20.79 -29.16 -19.58
N SER A 42 20.72 -28.56 -20.77
CA SER A 42 20.74 -29.29 -22.04
C SER A 42 22.09 -29.98 -22.24
N PHE A 43 23.20 -29.30 -21.94
CA PHE A 43 24.54 -29.90 -21.98
C PHE A 43 24.70 -31.05 -20.98
N ILE A 44 24.19 -30.91 -19.75
CA ILE A 44 24.24 -31.99 -18.76
C ILE A 44 23.35 -33.18 -19.17
N CYS A 45 22.16 -32.93 -19.70
CA CYS A 45 21.26 -34.01 -20.14
C CYS A 45 21.81 -34.78 -21.34
N CYS A 46 22.43 -34.09 -22.31
CA CYS A 46 23.07 -34.75 -23.45
C CYS A 46 24.28 -35.60 -23.03
N ASN A 47 24.96 -35.26 -21.94
CA ASN A 47 26.03 -36.09 -21.37
C ASN A 47 25.53 -37.26 -20.49
N ASN A 48 24.22 -37.34 -20.22
CA ASN A 48 23.60 -38.34 -19.32
C ASN A 48 22.56 -39.23 -20.05
N GLU A 49 22.88 -39.67 -21.27
CA GLU A 49 22.03 -40.58 -22.06
C GLU A 49 21.76 -41.95 -21.40
N ASN A 50 22.43 -42.29 -20.30
CA ASN A 50 22.17 -43.52 -19.55
C ASN A 50 21.20 -43.37 -18.35
N SER A 51 20.57 -42.21 -18.15
CA SER A 51 19.66 -42.03 -17.00
C SER A 51 18.18 -42.27 -17.37
N VAL A 52 17.70 -43.44 -16.95
CA VAL A 52 16.32 -43.93 -16.89
C VAL A 52 15.27 -42.81 -16.92
N LYS A 53 14.41 -42.83 -17.95
CA LYS A 53 13.20 -42.02 -18.10
C LYS A 53 12.41 -42.01 -16.78
N LYS A 54 12.43 -40.88 -16.07
CA LYS A 54 11.54 -40.69 -14.91
C LYS A 54 10.10 -40.67 -15.43
N PRO A 55 9.21 -41.54 -14.93
CA PRO A 55 7.81 -41.50 -15.32
C PRO A 55 7.21 -40.15 -14.90
N LEU A 56 6.40 -39.57 -15.79
CA LEU A 56 5.58 -38.40 -15.49
C LEU A 56 4.70 -38.73 -14.28
N LYS A 57 5.05 -38.20 -13.10
CA LYS A 57 4.25 -38.39 -11.89
C LYS A 57 2.99 -37.53 -12.02
N HIS A 58 1.85 -38.20 -12.18
CA HIS A 58 0.55 -37.58 -12.00
C HIS A 58 0.39 -37.07 -10.56
N ILE A 59 -0.25 -35.91 -10.43
CA ILE A 59 -0.40 -35.07 -9.22
C ILE A 59 -1.13 -35.79 -8.05
N TYR A 60 -1.69 -36.99 -8.26
CA TYR A 60 -2.58 -37.66 -7.30
C TYR A 60 -2.08 -38.99 -6.72
N HIS A 61 -0.82 -39.38 -6.94
CA HIS A 61 -0.33 -40.61 -6.29
C HIS A 61 0.05 -40.35 -4.83
N GLU A 62 -0.50 -41.20 -3.95
CA GLU A 62 -0.16 -41.30 -2.54
C GLU A 62 1.37 -41.29 -2.38
N PRO A 63 1.91 -40.47 -1.45
CA PRO A 63 3.34 -40.41 -1.24
C PRO A 63 3.80 -41.76 -0.69
N THR A 64 4.48 -42.55 -1.52
CA THR A 64 5.26 -43.67 -1.03
C THR A 64 6.35 -43.12 -0.10
N PHE A 65 6.26 -43.47 1.19
CA PHE A 65 7.10 -42.98 2.28
C PHE A 65 8.61 -43.28 2.13
N THR A 66 9.04 -43.89 1.02
CA THR A 66 10.40 -44.39 0.81
C THR A 66 11.27 -43.50 -0.08
N SER A 67 10.73 -42.47 -0.75
CA SER A 67 11.56 -41.61 -1.61
C SER A 67 11.97 -40.31 -0.90
N ASN A 68 13.19 -40.29 -0.38
CA ASN A 68 13.86 -39.16 0.28
C ASN A 68 14.26 -38.02 -0.69
N LYS A 69 13.53 -37.84 -1.80
CA LYS A 69 13.83 -36.84 -2.85
C LYS A 69 12.59 -36.02 -3.20
N ASN A 70 12.68 -34.73 -2.86
CA ASN A 70 11.81 -33.63 -3.28
C ASN A 70 10.32 -33.81 -2.93
N GLN A 71 10.03 -33.81 -1.63
CA GLN A 71 8.69 -33.54 -1.15
C GLN A 71 8.25 -32.14 -1.61
N SER A 72 7.02 -32.04 -2.11
CA SER A 72 6.48 -30.80 -2.66
C SER A 72 6.23 -29.76 -1.55
N ILE A 73 6.14 -28.48 -1.90
CA ILE A 73 5.88 -27.41 -0.93
C ILE A 73 4.56 -27.66 -0.19
N GLU A 74 3.59 -28.25 -0.88
CA GLU A 74 2.30 -28.67 -0.34
C GLU A 74 2.45 -29.72 0.76
N TYR A 75 3.37 -30.69 0.59
CA TYR A 75 3.67 -31.68 1.63
C TYR A 75 4.18 -31.00 2.90
N TYR A 76 5.14 -30.08 2.77
CA TYR A 76 5.66 -29.35 3.93
C TYR A 76 4.61 -28.44 4.57
N TYR A 77 3.72 -27.83 3.77
CA TYR A 77 2.61 -27.03 4.29
C TYR A 77 1.67 -27.87 5.16
N VAL A 78 1.30 -29.07 4.69
CA VAL A 78 0.43 -30.00 5.42
C VAL A 78 1.15 -30.52 6.67
N HIS A 79 2.42 -30.89 6.56
CA HIS A 79 3.22 -31.34 7.70
C HIS A 79 3.35 -30.25 8.79
N ASP A 80 3.60 -29.00 8.40
CA ASP A 80 3.67 -27.85 9.32
C ASP A 80 2.31 -27.49 9.94
N LEU A 81 1.20 -27.82 9.27
CA LEU A 81 -0.15 -27.71 9.83
C LEU A 81 -0.36 -28.70 10.98
N PHE A 82 0.16 -29.93 10.87
CA PHE A 82 0.07 -30.96 11.91
C PHE A 82 1.10 -30.79 13.03
N GLN A 83 2.27 -30.20 12.76
CA GLN A 83 3.31 -29.95 13.77
C GLN A 83 3.08 -28.69 14.62
N LYS A 84 2.11 -27.83 14.26
CA LYS A 84 1.94 -26.48 14.82
C LYS A 84 1.42 -26.40 16.27
N LEU A 85 1.43 -27.49 17.03
CA LEU A 85 0.92 -27.50 18.40
C LEU A 85 1.88 -26.86 19.42
N ASP A 86 3.21 -26.80 19.19
CA ASP A 86 4.15 -26.42 20.26
C ASP A 86 5.35 -25.54 19.85
N TYR A 87 5.12 -24.30 19.38
CA TYR A 87 6.24 -23.35 19.20
C TYR A 87 5.93 -21.93 19.71
N ASN A 88 5.95 -21.76 21.03
CA ASN A 88 6.07 -20.45 21.68
C ASN A 88 7.53 -19.97 21.65
N LYS A 89 8.02 -19.56 20.48
CA LYS A 89 9.37 -18.99 20.37
C LYS A 89 9.34 -17.51 20.80
N LYS A 90 10.10 -17.15 21.84
CA LYS A 90 10.30 -15.76 22.25
C LYS A 90 10.86 -14.95 21.07
N SER A 91 10.07 -14.02 20.54
CA SER A 91 10.49 -13.14 19.44
C SER A 91 11.11 -11.86 19.99
N SER A 92 12.14 -11.34 19.31
CA SER A 92 12.70 -10.02 19.63
C SER A 92 11.69 -8.90 19.33
N LEU A 93 11.86 -7.72 19.93
CA LEU A 93 10.97 -6.57 19.71
C LEU A 93 10.83 -6.20 18.22
N ILE A 94 11.95 -6.21 17.48
CA ILE A 94 11.97 -5.94 16.04
C ILE A 94 11.18 -7.03 15.29
N GLN A 95 11.36 -8.29 15.66
CA GLN A 95 10.64 -9.39 15.05
C GLN A 95 9.14 -9.37 15.41
N SER A 96 8.77 -8.89 16.59
CA SER A 96 7.39 -8.63 16.99
C SER A 96 6.75 -7.53 16.14
N LEU A 97 7.47 -6.43 15.88
CA LEU A 97 7.02 -5.35 14.99
C LEU A 97 6.88 -5.82 13.53
N LEU A 98 7.87 -6.54 13.01
CA LEU A 98 7.80 -7.12 11.66
C LEU A 98 6.64 -8.11 11.55
N ASN A 99 6.43 -8.97 12.56
CA ASN A 99 5.31 -9.89 12.61
C ASN A 99 3.94 -9.17 12.73
N LYS A 100 3.90 -7.92 13.20
CA LYS A 100 2.68 -7.10 13.13
C LYS A 100 2.39 -6.63 11.70
N ILE A 101 3.40 -6.35 10.90
CA ILE A 101 3.25 -5.89 9.51
C ILE A 101 2.99 -7.07 8.57
N TYR A 102 3.80 -8.12 8.65
CA TYR A 102 3.71 -9.31 7.82
C TYR A 102 4.23 -10.54 8.58
N GLN A 103 3.42 -11.60 8.67
CA GLN A 103 3.87 -12.87 9.25
C GLN A 103 4.36 -13.81 8.14
N PRO A 104 5.68 -13.98 7.97
CA PRO A 104 6.19 -14.92 7.00
C PRO A 104 5.79 -16.33 7.42
N LYS A 105 4.83 -16.92 6.71
CA LYS A 105 4.56 -18.35 6.80
C LYS A 105 5.40 -19.04 5.75
N LYS A 106 6.36 -19.85 6.21
CA LYS A 106 7.37 -20.53 5.39
C LYS A 106 6.80 -21.28 4.18
N TYR A 107 5.57 -21.79 4.31
CA TYR A 107 4.92 -22.62 3.31
C TYR A 107 3.67 -21.98 2.68
N PHE A 108 3.37 -20.71 2.99
CA PHE A 108 2.28 -19.99 2.34
C PHE A 108 2.81 -19.21 1.15
N HIS A 109 2.22 -19.45 -0.02
CA HIS A 109 2.50 -18.68 -1.22
C HIS A 109 1.27 -17.89 -1.66
N TYR A 110 1.48 -16.61 -1.98
CA TYR A 110 0.45 -15.78 -2.57
C TYR A 110 0.14 -16.24 -4.00
N SER A 111 -1.10 -16.06 -4.43
CA SER A 111 -1.46 -16.25 -5.82
C SER A 111 -0.73 -15.24 -6.70
N LYS A 112 -0.33 -15.66 -7.92
CA LYS A 112 0.37 -14.80 -8.88
C LYS A 112 -0.43 -13.53 -9.20
N GLN A 113 -1.75 -13.66 -9.32
CA GLN A 113 -2.64 -12.54 -9.60
C GLN A 113 -2.58 -11.46 -8.51
N ILE A 114 -2.63 -11.87 -7.24
CA ILE A 114 -2.55 -10.93 -6.11
C ILE A 114 -1.17 -10.29 -6.05
N LEU A 115 -0.10 -11.08 -6.19
CA LEU A 115 1.26 -10.53 -6.16
C LEU A 115 1.48 -9.50 -7.28
N ASN A 116 1.00 -9.79 -8.49
CA ASN A 116 1.07 -8.85 -9.61
C ASN A 116 0.24 -7.58 -9.36
N MET A 117 -0.97 -7.72 -8.80
CA MET A 117 -1.84 -6.59 -8.47
C MET A 117 -1.16 -5.67 -7.45
N TYR A 118 -0.59 -6.21 -6.38
CA TYR A 118 0.13 -5.42 -5.38
C TYR A 118 1.38 -4.75 -5.96
N MET A 119 2.15 -5.45 -6.80
CA MET A 119 3.32 -4.87 -7.46
C MET A 119 2.92 -3.67 -8.35
N ILE A 120 1.85 -3.81 -9.13
CA ILE A 120 1.30 -2.71 -9.94
C ILE A 120 0.81 -1.57 -9.04
N ALA A 121 0.14 -1.87 -7.93
CA ALA A 121 -0.30 -0.86 -6.97
C ALA A 121 0.88 -0.04 -6.39
N PHE A 122 1.97 -0.69 -6.00
CA PHE A 122 3.18 0.00 -5.53
C PHE A 122 3.78 0.92 -6.62
N MET A 123 3.89 0.43 -7.85
CA MET A 123 4.38 1.22 -8.98
C MET A 123 3.48 2.42 -9.30
N LEU A 124 2.16 2.22 -9.22
CA LEU A 124 1.19 3.29 -9.46
C LEU A 124 1.21 4.35 -8.38
N ILE A 125 1.34 3.98 -7.09
CA ILE A 125 1.50 4.96 -6.01
C ILE A 125 2.75 5.79 -6.26
N TYR A 126 3.87 5.17 -6.62
CA TYR A 126 5.09 5.88 -6.96
C TYR A 126 4.87 6.88 -8.10
N TYR A 127 4.27 6.42 -9.21
CA TYR A 127 3.99 7.26 -10.37
C TYR A 127 3.03 8.42 -10.04
N LEU A 128 1.95 8.16 -9.29
CA LEU A 128 1.02 9.17 -8.83
C LEU A 128 1.70 10.20 -7.94
N THR A 129 2.59 9.77 -7.05
CA THR A 129 3.36 10.67 -6.17
C THR A 129 4.21 11.62 -6.99
N PHE A 130 4.98 11.10 -7.96
CA PHE A 130 5.76 11.94 -8.87
C PHE A 130 4.90 12.87 -9.71
N ASN A 131 3.80 12.37 -10.26
CA ASN A 131 2.89 13.17 -11.09
C ASN A 131 2.22 14.29 -10.28
N MET A 132 1.84 14.02 -9.03
CA MET A 132 1.34 15.03 -8.12
C MET A 132 2.43 16.05 -7.82
N LEU A 133 3.65 15.65 -7.46
CA LEU A 133 4.77 16.57 -7.20
C LEU A 133 5.11 17.46 -8.42
N GLU A 134 5.05 16.91 -9.63
CA GLU A 134 5.38 17.63 -10.86
C GLU A 134 4.28 18.62 -11.26
N ASN A 135 3.03 18.16 -11.32
CA ASN A 135 1.90 18.91 -11.88
C ASN A 135 1.05 19.62 -10.82
N GLY A 136 1.12 19.21 -9.56
CA GLY A 136 0.25 19.72 -8.53
C GLY A 136 0.54 21.18 -8.17
N PHE A 137 1.77 21.68 -8.37
CA PHE A 137 2.06 23.11 -8.24
C PHE A 137 1.27 23.94 -9.26
N ASN A 138 1.24 23.50 -10.53
CA ASN A 138 0.48 24.20 -11.58
C ASN A 138 -1.02 24.16 -11.28
N LEU A 139 -1.52 23.07 -10.68
CA LEU A 139 -2.90 22.97 -10.22
C LEU A 139 -3.19 23.89 -9.03
N ILE A 140 -2.30 23.92 -8.03
CA ILE A 140 -2.42 24.79 -6.87
C ILE A 140 -2.37 26.25 -7.30
N GLU A 141 -1.48 26.64 -8.20
CA GLU A 141 -1.41 27.99 -8.75
C GLU A 141 -2.72 28.39 -9.44
N LYS A 142 -3.29 27.51 -10.27
CA LYS A 142 -4.57 27.74 -10.94
C LYS A 142 -5.75 27.83 -9.96
N ILE A 143 -5.82 26.90 -9.00
CA ILE A 143 -6.87 26.89 -7.97
C ILE A 143 -6.73 28.13 -7.10
N TYR A 144 -5.50 28.50 -6.73
CA TYR A 144 -5.23 29.65 -5.89
C TYR A 144 -5.63 30.95 -6.60
N ASN A 145 -5.25 31.12 -7.85
CA ASN A 145 -5.69 32.27 -8.65
C ASN A 145 -7.22 32.32 -8.77
N PHE A 146 -7.88 31.16 -8.87
CA PHE A 146 -9.33 31.06 -8.89
C PHE A 146 -9.98 31.36 -7.52
N THR A 147 -9.36 30.99 -6.40
CA THR A 147 -9.87 31.22 -5.04
C THR A 147 -9.51 32.59 -4.47
N LEU A 148 -8.37 33.16 -4.84
CA LEU A 148 -7.93 34.48 -4.42
C LEU A 148 -8.82 35.55 -5.08
N LEU A 149 -9.22 35.36 -6.34
CA LEU A 149 -10.00 36.35 -7.09
C LEU A 149 -11.34 36.69 -6.41
N PRO A 150 -12.14 35.72 -5.91
CA PRO A 150 -13.30 36.01 -5.06
C PRO A 150 -12.94 36.57 -3.68
N LEU A 151 -11.85 36.10 -3.06
CA LEU A 151 -11.51 36.46 -1.68
C LEU A 151 -10.97 37.89 -1.57
N LEU A 152 -10.25 38.36 -2.59
CA LEU A 152 -9.72 39.71 -2.75
C LEU A 152 -10.85 40.71 -3.04
N ILE A 153 -11.92 40.28 -3.73
CA ILE A 153 -13.15 41.09 -3.89
C ILE A 153 -13.92 41.25 -2.57
N VAL A 154 -13.84 40.27 -1.66
CA VAL A 154 -14.62 40.26 -0.40
C VAL A 154 -13.85 40.92 0.75
N TYR A 155 -12.52 40.90 0.74
CA TYR A 155 -11.68 41.38 1.84
C TYR A 155 -10.56 42.29 1.34
N ASP A 156 -10.91 43.49 0.85
CA ASP A 156 -9.95 44.53 0.44
C ASP A 156 -9.07 45.04 1.60
N GLU A 157 -9.43 44.75 2.86
CA GLU A 157 -8.74 45.26 4.06
C GLU A 157 -7.88 44.23 4.82
N LEU A 158 -7.92 42.95 4.44
CA LEU A 158 -7.05 41.94 5.05
C LEU A 158 -5.77 41.83 4.23
N ASP A 159 -4.66 42.33 4.79
CA ASP A 159 -3.28 42.03 4.39
C ASP A 159 -3.02 40.52 4.54
N LEU A 160 -3.62 39.74 3.64
CA LEU A 160 -3.35 38.33 3.49
C LEU A 160 -1.90 38.21 3.04
N PRO A 161 -1.08 37.39 3.73
CA PRO A 161 0.29 37.21 3.34
C PRO A 161 0.28 36.69 1.90
N GLU A 162 0.92 37.41 0.98
CA GLU A 162 1.14 36.88 -0.37
C GLU A 162 1.67 35.46 -0.23
N PRO A 163 0.96 34.44 -0.74
CA PRO A 163 1.50 33.10 -0.71
C PRO A 163 2.61 33.08 -1.73
N LYS A 164 3.81 33.38 -1.28
CA LYS A 164 4.99 33.08 -2.07
C LYS A 164 4.87 31.60 -2.41
N LEU A 165 4.88 31.26 -3.71
CA LEU A 165 4.71 29.90 -4.23
C LEU A 165 5.68 28.90 -3.57
N ILE A 166 6.83 29.43 -3.13
CA ILE A 166 7.87 28.79 -2.33
C ILE A 166 7.33 28.25 -0.99
N ASN A 167 6.33 28.90 -0.41
CA ASN A 167 5.80 28.58 0.91
C ASN A 167 4.77 27.45 0.90
N LEU A 168 4.16 27.05 -0.23
CA LEU A 168 3.23 25.90 -0.31
C LEU A 168 3.92 24.60 -0.74
N LYS A 169 5.20 24.73 -1.12
CA LYS A 169 6.06 23.66 -1.61
C LYS A 169 6.29 22.58 -0.57
N TYR A 170 6.51 22.97 0.68
CA TYR A 170 6.79 22.02 1.75
C TYR A 170 5.54 21.21 2.14
N GLU A 171 4.37 21.86 2.17
CA GLU A 171 3.08 21.22 2.45
C GLU A 171 2.73 20.22 1.36
N MET A 172 3.02 20.56 0.11
CA MET A 172 2.78 19.66 -1.01
C MET A 172 3.70 18.42 -0.96
N ILE A 173 4.99 18.60 -0.67
CA ILE A 173 5.92 17.48 -0.46
C ILE A 173 5.45 16.62 0.71
N PHE A 174 5.11 17.25 1.83
CA PHE A 174 4.68 16.55 3.05
C PHE A 174 3.37 15.80 2.82
N THR A 175 2.42 16.39 2.09
CA THR A 175 1.18 15.73 1.68
C THR A 175 1.47 14.49 0.85
N CYS A 176 2.31 14.63 -0.19
CA CYS A 176 2.65 13.51 -1.06
C CYS A 176 3.30 12.39 -0.24
N LEU A 177 4.30 12.73 0.57
CA LEU A 177 5.01 11.77 1.42
C LEU A 177 4.06 11.07 2.41
N LEU A 178 3.24 11.82 3.13
CA LEU A 178 2.31 11.26 4.11
C LEU A 178 1.27 10.35 3.43
N THR A 179 0.74 10.78 2.29
CA THR A 179 -0.24 10.00 1.51
C THR A 179 0.39 8.70 1.00
N SER A 180 1.62 8.74 0.46
CA SER A 180 2.34 7.53 0.06
C SER A 180 2.57 6.59 1.23
N ILE A 181 2.96 7.10 2.42
CA ILE A 181 3.16 6.27 3.63
C ILE A 181 1.86 5.59 4.05
N ILE A 182 0.74 6.33 4.08
CA ILE A 182 -0.58 5.79 4.43
C ILE A 182 -0.94 4.64 3.48
N TYR A 183 -0.77 4.86 2.18
CA TYR A 183 -1.10 3.85 1.16
C TYR A 183 -0.18 2.64 1.18
N PHE A 184 1.13 2.82 1.40
CA PHE A 184 2.04 1.69 1.59
C PHE A 184 1.66 0.89 2.83
N GLY A 185 1.34 1.55 3.95
CA GLY A 185 0.82 0.91 5.15
C GLY A 185 -0.46 0.10 4.87
N GLN A 186 -1.42 0.70 4.16
CA GLN A 186 -2.67 0.02 3.77
C GLN A 186 -2.40 -1.21 2.89
N LEU A 187 -1.45 -1.14 1.94
CA LEU A 187 -1.09 -2.30 1.12
C LEU A 187 -0.50 -3.43 1.97
N PHE A 188 0.40 -3.13 2.90
CA PHE A 188 0.96 -4.17 3.79
C PHE A 188 -0.12 -4.80 4.68
N PHE A 189 -1.00 -3.99 5.27
CA PHE A 189 -2.15 -4.51 6.03
C PHE A 189 -3.08 -5.34 5.14
N GLY A 190 -3.34 -4.92 3.91
CA GLY A 190 -4.10 -5.66 2.92
C GLY A 190 -3.51 -7.04 2.63
N MET A 191 -2.19 -7.14 2.44
CA MET A 191 -1.51 -8.43 2.21
C MET A 191 -1.63 -9.37 3.42
N LYS A 192 -1.53 -8.82 4.64
CA LYS A 192 -1.69 -9.58 5.88
C LYS A 192 -3.12 -10.08 6.06
N HIS A 193 -4.11 -9.22 5.81
CA HIS A 193 -5.52 -9.60 5.84
C HIS A 193 -5.82 -10.68 4.80
N TYR A 194 -5.36 -10.51 3.57
CA TYR A 194 -5.53 -11.51 2.51
C TYR A 194 -4.97 -12.87 2.93
N GLN A 195 -3.76 -12.91 3.48
CA GLN A 195 -3.16 -14.15 3.99
C GLN A 195 -4.05 -14.80 5.05
N LYS A 196 -4.53 -14.03 6.03
CA LYS A 196 -5.44 -14.51 7.08
C LYS A 196 -6.73 -15.08 6.50
N HIS A 197 -7.36 -14.37 5.56
CA HIS A 197 -8.60 -14.82 4.90
C HIS A 197 -8.38 -16.09 4.09
N MET A 198 -7.29 -16.21 3.34
CA MET A 198 -6.97 -17.44 2.59
C MET A 198 -6.73 -18.64 3.52
N LEU A 199 -5.99 -18.43 4.62
CA LEU A 199 -5.77 -19.49 5.60
C LEU A 199 -7.06 -19.94 6.29
N ASN A 200 -7.95 -19.00 6.61
CA ASN A 200 -9.26 -19.31 7.18
C ASN A 200 -10.13 -20.07 6.18
N ALA A 201 -10.13 -19.66 4.91
CA ALA A 201 -10.82 -20.38 3.84
C ALA A 201 -10.31 -21.82 3.68
N TYR A 202 -8.99 -22.05 3.76
CA TYR A 202 -8.41 -23.41 3.74
C TYR A 202 -8.84 -24.26 4.94
N LYS A 203 -9.12 -23.63 6.08
CA LYS A 203 -9.67 -24.30 7.28
C LYS A 203 -11.19 -24.52 7.21
N GLY A 204 -11.85 -24.06 6.14
CA GLY A 204 -13.32 -24.09 6.03
C GLY A 204 -14.03 -23.02 6.86
N ILE A 205 -13.30 -22.03 7.39
CA ILE A 205 -13.85 -20.92 8.16
C ILE A 205 -14.10 -19.74 7.19
N PHE A 206 -15.35 -19.57 6.77
CA PHE A 206 -15.75 -18.53 5.80
C PHE A 206 -16.23 -17.25 6.49
N ILE A 207 -15.44 -16.72 7.42
CA ILE A 207 -15.69 -15.41 8.01
C ILE A 207 -15.23 -14.34 6.99
N ASP A 208 -16.12 -13.42 6.63
CA ASP A 208 -15.90 -12.34 5.64
C ASP A 208 -15.66 -12.79 4.18
N ILE A 209 -15.87 -14.07 3.88
CA ILE A 209 -15.73 -14.65 2.53
C ILE A 209 -17.07 -15.30 2.17
N PRO A 210 -17.58 -15.16 0.93
CA PRO A 210 -18.80 -15.84 0.53
C PRO A 210 -18.71 -17.35 0.76
N ALA A 211 -19.82 -17.95 1.21
CA ALA A 211 -19.88 -19.37 1.53
C ALA A 211 -19.55 -20.25 0.31
N ARG A 212 -19.11 -21.49 0.55
CA ARG A 212 -18.70 -22.46 -0.49
C ARG A 212 -19.76 -22.65 -1.60
N SER A 213 -21.04 -22.54 -1.26
CA SER A 213 -22.17 -22.64 -2.19
C SER A 213 -22.21 -21.52 -3.24
N ALA A 214 -21.68 -20.33 -2.93
CA ALA A 214 -21.67 -19.20 -3.84
C ALA A 214 -20.72 -19.42 -5.03
N PHE A 215 -19.59 -20.12 -4.84
CA PHE A 215 -18.53 -20.33 -5.85
C PHE A 215 -18.93 -21.15 -7.08
N LYS A 216 -20.13 -21.73 -7.13
CA LYS A 216 -20.62 -22.51 -8.27
C LYS A 216 -21.06 -21.66 -9.48
N THR A 217 -21.09 -20.34 -9.34
CA THR A 217 -21.65 -19.45 -10.37
C THR A 217 -20.58 -18.87 -11.30
N ALA A 218 -20.82 -18.93 -12.62
CA ALA A 218 -19.99 -18.28 -13.65
C ALA A 218 -19.78 -16.77 -13.39
N ARG A 219 -20.72 -16.15 -12.66
CA ARG A 219 -20.65 -14.76 -12.19
C ARG A 219 -19.45 -14.49 -11.29
N LEU A 220 -19.01 -15.43 -10.46
CA LEU A 220 -17.81 -15.26 -9.62
C LEU A 220 -16.53 -15.31 -10.46
N MET A 221 -16.49 -16.17 -11.47
CA MET A 221 -15.35 -16.25 -12.37
C MET A 221 -15.19 -14.96 -13.19
N SER A 222 -16.30 -14.41 -13.72
CA SER A 222 -16.31 -13.11 -14.39
C SER A 222 -15.83 -11.98 -13.46
N LYS A 223 -16.31 -11.94 -12.21
CA LYS A 223 -15.86 -10.94 -11.21
C LYS A 223 -14.37 -11.06 -10.89
N ASN A 224 -13.81 -12.27 -10.86
CA ASN A 224 -12.39 -12.48 -10.57
C ASN A 224 -11.46 -11.99 -11.69
N ILE A 225 -11.91 -12.00 -12.95
CA ILE A 225 -11.11 -11.52 -14.10
C ILE A 225 -10.90 -10.00 -14.00
N HIS A 226 -11.95 -9.25 -13.67
CA HIS A 226 -11.89 -7.78 -13.61
C HIS A 226 -11.42 -7.24 -12.25
N TYR A 227 -11.31 -8.10 -11.23
CA TYR A 227 -10.94 -7.71 -9.87
C TYR A 227 -9.67 -6.84 -9.76
N PRO A 228 -8.54 -7.16 -10.43
CA PRO A 228 -7.34 -6.33 -10.34
C PRO A 228 -7.56 -4.91 -10.87
N GLY A 229 -8.31 -4.78 -11.97
CA GLY A 229 -8.63 -3.48 -12.57
C GLY A 229 -9.48 -2.61 -11.64
N TYR A 230 -10.52 -3.19 -11.04
CA TYR A 230 -11.32 -2.48 -10.04
C TYR A 230 -10.50 -2.06 -8.83
N CYS A 231 -9.67 -2.97 -8.29
CA CYS A 231 -8.83 -2.65 -7.14
C CYS A 231 -7.87 -1.49 -7.44
N ILE A 232 -7.23 -1.50 -8.61
CA ILE A 232 -6.35 -0.42 -9.05
C ILE A 232 -7.12 0.90 -9.21
N ALA A 233 -8.30 0.87 -9.85
CA ALA A 233 -9.10 2.08 -10.04
C ALA A 233 -9.53 2.72 -8.71
N TYR A 234 -10.00 1.91 -7.75
CA TYR A 234 -10.34 2.39 -6.41
C TYR A 234 -9.12 2.91 -5.65
N LEU A 235 -7.96 2.29 -5.83
CA LEU A 235 -6.72 2.76 -5.23
C LEU A 235 -6.33 4.14 -5.76
N ILE A 236 -6.38 4.34 -7.09
CA ILE A 236 -6.07 5.65 -7.71
C ILE A 236 -7.04 6.71 -7.21
N PHE A 237 -8.35 6.42 -7.23
CA PHE A 237 -9.37 7.36 -6.80
C PHE A 237 -9.23 7.72 -5.32
N GLY A 238 -9.03 6.72 -4.46
CA GLY A 238 -8.78 6.94 -3.05
C GLY A 238 -7.52 7.76 -2.80
N TYR A 239 -6.43 7.49 -3.55
CA TYR A 239 -5.16 8.20 -3.39
C TYR A 239 -5.33 9.70 -3.64
N ILE A 240 -6.08 10.05 -4.69
CA ILE A 240 -6.39 11.45 -5.01
C ILE A 240 -7.23 12.09 -3.90
N ILE A 241 -8.28 11.42 -3.42
CA ILE A 241 -9.15 11.96 -2.37
C ILE A 241 -8.39 12.18 -1.07
N ILE A 242 -7.69 11.16 -0.60
CA ILE A 242 -6.94 11.23 0.67
C ILE A 242 -5.81 12.26 0.55
N GLY A 243 -5.11 12.30 -0.59
CA GLY A 243 -4.09 13.31 -0.84
C GLY A 243 -4.63 14.73 -0.74
N ASN A 244 -5.78 15.01 -1.38
CA ASN A 244 -6.43 16.31 -1.28
C ASN A 244 -6.89 16.63 0.15
N LEU A 245 -7.47 15.65 0.86
CA LEU A 245 -7.91 15.81 2.25
C LEU A 245 -6.73 16.17 3.16
N VAL A 246 -5.63 15.42 3.07
CA VAL A 246 -4.40 15.69 3.83
C VAL A 246 -3.86 17.08 3.51
N PHE A 247 -3.86 17.48 2.23
CA PHE A 247 -3.41 18.81 1.82
C PHE A 247 -4.23 19.92 2.47
N PHE A 248 -5.57 19.82 2.45
CA PHE A 248 -6.45 20.79 3.10
C PHE A 248 -6.25 20.83 4.61
N ILE A 249 -6.03 19.69 5.27
CA ILE A 249 -5.70 19.65 6.70
C ILE A 249 -4.41 20.41 6.99
N LEU A 250 -3.36 20.24 6.18
CA LEU A 250 -2.09 20.95 6.38
C LEU A 250 -2.24 22.46 6.18
N ILE A 251 -3.01 22.89 5.17
CA ILE A 251 -3.32 24.32 4.98
C ILE A 251 -4.09 24.86 6.18
N ALA A 252 -5.11 24.15 6.64
CA ALA A 252 -5.90 24.56 7.81
C ALA A 252 -5.03 24.65 9.06
N LEU A 253 -4.17 23.66 9.31
CA LEU A 253 -3.19 23.69 10.40
C LEU A 253 -2.25 24.88 10.29
N ARG A 254 -1.76 25.22 9.09
CA ARG A 254 -0.91 26.39 8.89
C ARG A 254 -1.64 27.69 9.19
N ILE A 255 -2.87 27.85 8.71
CA ILE A 255 -3.69 29.04 9.02
C ILE A 255 -3.90 29.14 10.52
N LEU A 256 -4.21 28.01 11.17
CA LEU A 256 -4.36 27.90 12.63
C LEU A 256 -3.08 28.35 13.34
N PHE A 257 -1.91 27.83 12.96
CA PHE A 257 -0.62 28.22 13.54
C PHE A 257 -0.27 29.69 13.30
N LYS A 258 -0.62 30.26 12.14
CA LYS A 258 -0.40 31.69 11.87
C LYS A 258 -1.28 32.58 12.76
N HIS A 259 -2.49 32.15 13.06
CA HIS A 259 -3.47 32.91 13.85
C HIS A 259 -3.55 32.41 15.29
N VAL A 260 -2.46 31.84 15.83
CA VAL A 260 -2.39 31.34 17.22
C VAL A 260 -2.80 32.42 18.22
N PHE A 261 -2.40 33.67 17.99
CA PHE A 261 -2.83 34.80 18.83
C PHE A 261 -4.35 35.00 18.84
N LEU A 262 -5.02 34.91 17.68
CA LEU A 262 -6.49 35.00 17.61
C LEU A 262 -7.17 33.79 18.26
N ILE A 263 -6.60 32.60 18.10
CA ILE A 263 -7.12 31.40 18.75
C ILE A 263 -6.96 31.49 20.26
N GLU A 264 -5.86 32.06 20.74
CA GLU A 264 -5.63 32.29 22.16
C GLU A 264 -6.68 33.25 22.74
N GLU A 265 -6.97 34.36 22.04
CA GLU A 265 -8.02 35.30 22.45
C GLU A 265 -9.42 34.68 22.43
N ILE A 266 -9.76 33.92 21.38
CA ILE A 266 -11.02 33.19 21.32
C ILE A 266 -11.09 32.14 22.44
N ALA A 267 -10.01 31.41 22.70
CA ALA A 267 -9.94 30.38 23.73
C ALA A 267 -10.11 30.98 25.15
N LYS A 268 -9.54 32.16 25.42
CA LYS A 268 -9.75 32.88 26.69
C LYS A 268 -11.24 33.16 26.96
N VAL A 269 -12.05 33.37 25.92
CA VAL A 269 -13.49 33.59 26.04
C VAL A 269 -14.28 32.26 26.08
N LEU A 270 -13.91 31.30 25.25
CA LEU A 270 -14.65 30.03 25.09
C LEU A 270 -14.42 29.05 26.25
N ILE A 271 -13.20 28.98 26.80
CA ILE A 271 -12.85 28.06 27.89
C ILE A 271 -13.72 28.30 29.14
N PRO A 272 -13.88 29.53 29.65
CA PRO A 272 -14.75 29.79 30.80
C PRO A 272 -16.21 29.36 30.57
N ILE A 273 -16.75 29.61 29.37
CA ILE A 273 -18.12 29.22 29.02
C ILE A 273 -18.27 27.70 29.03
N LEU A 274 -17.31 26.99 28.42
CA LEU A 274 -17.27 25.53 28.40
C LEU A 274 -17.15 24.95 29.82
N VAL A 275 -16.33 25.55 30.68
CA VAL A 275 -16.18 25.12 32.08
C VAL A 275 -17.50 25.28 32.84
N ILE A 276 -18.21 26.39 32.68
CA ILE A 276 -19.54 26.59 33.30
C ILE A 276 -20.53 25.53 32.81
N TYR A 277 -20.54 25.24 31.51
CA TYR A 277 -21.43 24.22 30.93
C TYR A 277 -21.11 22.81 31.43
N LEU A 278 -19.82 22.47 31.52
CA LEU A 278 -19.34 21.20 32.10
C LEU A 278 -19.71 21.08 33.58
N MET A 279 -19.52 22.14 34.37
CA MET A 279 -19.90 22.15 35.79
C MET A 279 -21.40 21.95 35.96
N LYS A 280 -22.22 22.63 35.15
CA LYS A 280 -23.67 22.40 35.14
C LYS A 280 -24.03 20.94 34.82
N PHE A 281 -23.38 20.35 33.82
CA PHE A 281 -23.58 18.95 33.46
C PHE A 281 -23.18 17.99 34.60
N ILE A 282 -22.02 18.22 35.22
CA ILE A 282 -21.53 17.42 36.35
C ILE A 282 -22.50 17.51 37.54
N ILE A 283 -22.96 18.71 37.90
CA ILE A 283 -23.92 18.92 39.00
C ILE A 283 -25.23 18.20 38.70
N GLN A 284 -25.75 18.30 37.47
CA GLN A 284 -26.97 17.63 37.06
C GLN A 284 -26.82 16.10 37.07
N TRP A 285 -25.63 15.58 36.74
CA TRP A 285 -25.32 14.15 36.84
C TRP A 285 -25.23 13.67 38.29
N PHE A 286 -24.67 14.46 39.20
CA PHE A 286 -24.60 14.12 40.63
C PHE A 286 -25.95 14.18 41.36
N LEU A 287 -26.89 14.97 40.86
CA LEU A 287 -28.23 15.12 41.43
C LEU A 287 -29.25 14.12 40.87
N SER A 288 -28.91 13.40 39.79
CA SER A 288 -29.72 12.33 39.20
C SER A 288 -29.39 10.97 39.80
#